data_AF-A0A9P4GIT6-F1
#
_entry.id   AF-A0A9P4GIT6-F1
#
_cell.length_a   1.000
_cell.length_b   1.000
_cell.length_c   1.000
_cell.angle_alpha   90.00
_cell.angle_beta   90.00
_cell.angle_gamma   90.00
#
_symmetry.space_group_name_H-M   'P 1'
#
loop_
_entity.id
_entity.type
_entity.pdbx_description
1 polymer ?
#
loop_
_entity_poly.entity_id
_entity_poly.type
_entity_poly.pdbx_seq_one_letter_code
_entity_poly.pdbx_strand_id
1 'polypeptide(L)'
;MPNQPSQTPADPLEQRILDLLYPYRDEPLTSRNGPSADEERKVLILCENIAFLIRHNHSRHAKKIGPDDTSIASRNWDGMMNGIGIAGVGIFVNGNGFTHTVLRTSVQRGESLVDKFTQLVDLSLVEFFPGI
;
A
#
# COMPACT_ATOMS: atom_id res chain seq x y z
N MET A 1 -1.42 34.26 -8.16
CA MET A 1 -0.56 33.10 -7.88
C MET A 1 -1.46 31.91 -7.69
N PRO A 2 -1.28 30.77 -8.39
CA PRO A 2 -2.15 29.62 -8.19
C PRO A 2 -1.85 29.01 -6.81
N ASN A 3 -2.90 28.83 -6.00
CA ASN A 3 -2.86 28.14 -4.71
C ASN A 3 -2.39 26.70 -4.93
N GLN A 4 -1.17 26.40 -4.51
CA GLN A 4 -0.71 25.03 -4.35
C GLN A 4 -1.55 24.40 -3.22
N PRO A 5 -2.21 23.26 -3.43
CA PRO A 5 -2.91 22.59 -2.34
C PRO A 5 -1.86 22.21 -1.28
N SER A 6 -2.03 22.74 -0.07
CA SER A 6 -1.23 22.37 1.09
C SER A 6 -1.42 20.87 1.34
N GLN A 7 -0.42 20.06 0.99
CA GLN A 7 -0.38 18.67 1.39
C GLN A 7 -0.33 18.65 2.91
N THR A 8 -1.42 18.21 3.55
CA THR A 8 -1.42 17.90 4.96
C THR A 8 -0.28 16.90 5.19
N PRO A 9 0.66 17.15 6.13
CA PRO A 9 1.73 16.20 6.37
C PRO A 9 1.11 14.85 6.73
N ALA A 10 1.48 13.81 5.97
CA ALA A 10 1.01 12.46 6.18
C ALA A 10 1.32 12.03 7.63
N ASP A 11 0.37 11.36 8.28
CA ASP A 11 0.61 10.75 9.59
C ASP A 11 1.76 9.72 9.44
N PRO A 12 2.63 9.54 10.46
CA PRO A 12 3.83 8.73 10.35
C PRO A 12 3.62 7.31 9.79
N LEU A 13 2.45 6.70 9.99
CA LEU A 13 2.15 5.37 9.48
C LEU A 13 1.92 5.37 7.96
N GLU A 14 1.16 6.33 7.45
CA GLU A 14 0.86 6.52 6.03
C GLU A 14 2.15 6.80 5.25
N GLN A 15 3.00 7.69 5.78
CA GLN A 15 4.31 7.96 5.18
C GLN A 15 5.17 6.69 5.14
N ARG A 16 5.16 5.89 6.21
CA ARG A 16 5.89 4.63 6.25
C ARG A 16 5.39 3.61 5.23
N ILE A 17 4.07 3.50 5.05
CA ILE A 17 3.48 2.63 4.04
C ILE A 17 3.91 3.11 2.64
N LEU A 18 3.88 4.42 2.39
CA LEU A 18 4.34 5.02 1.14
C LEU A 18 5.81 4.68 0.86
N ASP A 19 6.69 4.88 1.84
CA ASP A 19 8.12 4.58 1.73
C ASP A 19 8.37 3.10 1.44
N LEU A 20 7.61 2.20 2.08
CA LEU A 20 7.71 0.76 1.87
C LEU A 20 7.15 0.30 0.52
N LEU A 21 6.17 1.02 -0.03
CA LEU A 21 5.65 0.74 -1.36
C LEU A 21 6.60 1.21 -2.46
N TYR A 22 7.44 2.22 -2.20
CA TYR A 22 8.29 2.85 -3.20
C TYR A 22 9.13 1.87 -4.04
N PRO A 23 9.80 0.84 -3.47
CA PRO A 23 10.56 -0.14 -4.25
C PRO A 23 9.71 -1.02 -5.18
N TYR A 24 8.40 -1.09 -4.91
CA TYR A 24 7.44 -1.90 -5.66
C TYR A 24 6.52 -1.05 -6.55
N ARG A 25 6.68 0.27 -6.53
CA ARG A 25 6.08 1.15 -7.51
C ARG A 25 6.90 0.93 -8.78
N ASP A 26 6.41 0.01 -9.60
CA ASP A 26 6.83 -0.12 -10.98
C ASP A 26 6.61 1.24 -11.64
N GLU A 27 7.60 2.13 -11.57
CA GLU A 27 7.69 3.18 -12.56
C GLU A 27 7.74 2.44 -13.90
N PRO A 28 6.75 2.68 -14.76
CA PRO A 28 6.63 1.91 -15.97
C PRO A 28 7.91 2.13 -16.76
N LEU A 29 8.52 1.03 -17.18
CA LEU A 29 9.48 0.98 -18.29
C LEU A 29 8.91 1.62 -19.60
N THR A 30 7.70 2.20 -19.56
CA THR A 30 6.94 2.78 -20.67
C THR A 30 6.48 4.24 -20.48
N SER A 31 6.51 4.87 -19.30
CA SER A 31 6.13 6.30 -19.16
C SER A 31 7.37 7.18 -19.06
N ARG A 32 7.72 7.83 -20.18
CA ARG A 32 8.87 8.73 -20.34
C ARG A 32 8.79 10.00 -19.48
N ASN A 33 7.63 10.24 -18.88
CA ASN A 33 7.32 11.32 -17.95
C ASN A 33 6.89 10.61 -16.67
N GLY A 34 7.51 10.93 -15.53
CA GLY A 34 7.26 10.27 -14.24
C GLY A 34 5.79 10.26 -13.79
N PRO A 35 5.49 9.80 -12.56
CA PRO A 35 4.12 9.60 -12.10
C PRO A 35 3.29 10.89 -12.26
N SER A 36 2.10 10.73 -12.84
CA SER A 36 1.13 11.82 -12.95
C SER A 36 0.61 12.21 -11.56
N ALA A 37 0.14 13.46 -11.42
CA ALA A 37 -0.46 13.93 -10.17
C ALA A 37 -1.64 13.05 -9.71
N ASP A 38 -2.36 12.42 -10.65
CA ASP A 38 -3.46 11.51 -10.34
C ASP A 38 -2.95 10.16 -9.83
N GLU A 39 -1.84 9.64 -10.35
CA GLU A 39 -1.20 8.42 -9.83
C GLU A 39 -0.60 8.65 -8.43
N GLU A 40 0.01 9.81 -8.19
CA GLU A 40 0.45 10.18 -6.85
C GLU A 40 -0.71 10.26 -5.87
N ARG A 41 -1.80 10.92 -6.25
CA ARG A 41 -3.02 10.99 -5.42
C ARG A 41 -3.59 9.61 -5.11
N LYS A 42 -3.65 8.70 -6.08
CA LYS A 42 -4.11 7.32 -5.86
C LYS A 42 -3.28 6.60 -4.82
N VAL A 43 -1.96 6.75 -4.86
CA VAL A 43 -1.08 6.09 -3.88
C VAL A 43 -1.25 6.68 -2.48
N LEU A 44 -1.44 8.00 -2.35
CA LEU A 44 -1.70 8.62 -1.06
C LEU A 44 -3.00 8.11 -0.45
N ILE A 45 -4.10 8.06 -1.23
CA ILE A 45 -5.38 7.51 -0.79
C ILE A 45 -5.24 6.04 -0.36
N LEU A 46 -4.49 5.25 -1.14
CA LEU A 46 -4.22 3.86 -0.79
C LEU A 46 -3.49 3.75 0.57
N CYS A 47 -2.49 4.59 0.82
CA CYS A 47 -1.75 4.60 2.09
C CYS A 47 -2.65 4.94 3.28
N GLU A 48 -3.51 5.95 3.13
CA GLU A 48 -4.51 6.32 4.14
C GLU A 48 -5.47 5.17 4.45
N ASN A 49 -5.99 4.51 3.41
CA ASN A 49 -6.93 3.41 3.59
C ASN A 49 -6.26 2.17 4.23
N ILE A 50 -5.02 1.84 3.85
CA ILE A 50 -4.26 0.77 4.50
C ILE A 50 -4.02 1.12 5.97
N ALA A 51 -3.61 2.36 6.27
CA ALA A 51 -3.41 2.81 7.65
C ALA A 51 -4.71 2.71 8.47
N PHE A 52 -5.85 3.05 7.88
CA PHE A 52 -7.16 2.82 8.49
C PHE A 52 -7.40 1.33 8.81
N LEU A 53 -7.21 0.43 7.84
CA LEU A 53 -7.39 -1.02 8.05
C LEU A 53 -6.47 -1.55 9.16
N ILE A 54 -5.21 -1.12 9.18
CA ILE A 54 -4.24 -1.49 10.22
C ILE A 54 -4.74 -1.05 11.60
N ARG A 55 -5.07 0.24 11.74
CA ARG A 55 -5.53 0.80 13.02
C ARG A 55 -6.82 0.14 13.48
N HIS A 56 -7.75 -0.12 12.57
CA HIS A 56 -9.03 -0.71 12.90
C HIS A 56 -8.89 -2.17 13.35
N ASN A 57 -8.17 -3.00 12.58
CA ASN A 57 -7.98 -4.42 12.89
C ASN A 57 -7.17 -4.64 14.17
N HIS A 58 -6.24 -3.75 14.48
CA HIS A 58 -5.37 -3.88 15.66
C HIS A 58 -5.83 -3.11 16.90
N SER A 59 -6.89 -2.30 16.79
CA SER A 59 -7.45 -1.56 17.94
C SER A 59 -7.88 -2.47 19.11
N ARG A 60 -8.15 -3.76 18.84
CA ARG A 60 -8.52 -4.77 19.84
C ARG A 60 -7.35 -5.43 20.56
N HIS A 61 -6.10 -5.25 20.10
CA HIS A 61 -4.95 -6.04 20.56
C HIS A 61 -4.06 -5.32 21.59
N ALA A 62 -4.55 -4.26 22.24
CA ALA A 62 -3.89 -3.50 23.32
C ALA A 62 -2.52 -2.86 23.00
N LYS A 63 -1.95 -3.10 21.81
CA LYS A 63 -0.77 -2.41 21.28
C LYS A 63 -1.20 -1.37 20.24
N LYS A 64 -0.73 -0.13 20.42
CA LYS A 64 -0.81 0.88 19.36
C LYS A 64 0.20 0.51 18.27
N ILE A 65 -0.29 0.22 17.07
CA ILE A 65 0.56 -0.05 15.90
C ILE A 65 1.21 1.26 15.45
N GLY A 66 2.54 1.26 15.42
CA GLY A 66 3.34 2.36 14.91
C GLY A 66 3.93 2.10 13.51
N PRO A 67 4.66 3.07 12.95
CA PRO A 67 5.36 2.92 11.67
C PRO A 67 6.29 1.70 11.63
N ASP A 68 7.08 1.48 12.69
CA ASP A 68 8.08 0.40 12.76
C ASP A 68 7.46 -1.01 12.85
N ASP A 69 6.15 -1.09 13.13
CA ASP A 69 5.43 -2.35 13.19
C ASP A 69 4.96 -2.80 11.81
N THR A 70 5.09 -1.97 10.78
CA THR A 70 4.58 -2.25 9.43
C THR A 70 5.72 -2.61 8.49
N SER A 71 5.51 -3.67 7.72
CA SER A 71 6.47 -4.19 6.74
C SER A 71 5.75 -4.58 5.46
N ILE A 72 6.41 -4.38 4.32
CA ILE A 72 6.00 -4.95 3.02
C ILE A 72 7.05 -5.96 2.61
N ALA A 73 6.60 -7.13 2.15
CA ALA A 73 7.49 -8.16 1.64
C ALA A 73 6.92 -8.77 0.36
N SER A 74 7.85 -9.15 -0.51
CA SER A 74 7.56 -9.76 -1.80
C SER A 74 8.25 -11.11 -1.95
N ARG A 75 7.62 -12.03 -2.67
CA ARG A 75 8.22 -13.27 -3.17
C ARG A 75 8.32 -13.18 -4.68
N ASN A 76 9.49 -13.48 -5.23
CA ASN A 76 9.75 -13.53 -6.68
C ASN A 76 9.56 -12.19 -7.40
N TRP A 77 9.81 -11.05 -6.72
CA TRP A 77 9.74 -9.73 -7.36
C TRP A 77 10.73 -9.61 -8.52
N ASP A 78 12.01 -9.88 -8.26
CA ASP A 78 13.07 -9.81 -9.28
C ASP A 78 12.83 -10.79 -10.42
N GLY A 79 12.34 -11.99 -10.12
CA GLY A 79 11.97 -12.97 -11.15
C GLY A 79 10.87 -12.43 -12.06
N MET A 80 9.80 -11.90 -11.48
CA MET A 80 8.68 -11.30 -12.20
C MET A 80 9.13 -10.11 -13.07
N MET A 81 9.99 -9.23 -12.55
CA MET A 81 10.57 -8.11 -13.31
C MET A 81 11.43 -8.57 -14.50
N ASN A 82 12.09 -9.71 -14.38
CA ASN A 82 12.82 -10.37 -15.46
C ASN A 82 11.92 -11.21 -16.40
N GLY A 83 10.60 -11.15 -16.24
CA GLY A 83 9.64 -11.88 -17.05
C GLY A 83 9.44 -13.35 -16.65
N ILE A 84 9.84 -13.73 -15.43
CA ILE A 84 9.77 -15.09 -14.91
C ILE A 84 8.69 -15.19 -13.83
N GLY A 85 7.54 -15.76 -14.22
CA GLY A 85 6.45 -16.09 -13.30
C GLY A 85 5.73 -14.87 -12.73
N ILE A 86 5.19 -15.03 -11.51
CA ILE A 86 4.41 -14.02 -10.80
C ILE A 86 5.11 -13.62 -9.51
N ALA A 87 4.92 -12.38 -9.05
CA ALA A 87 5.37 -11.95 -7.73
C ALA A 87 4.19 -11.92 -6.75
N GLY A 88 4.37 -12.50 -5.56
CA GLY A 88 3.42 -12.34 -4.46
C GLY A 88 3.88 -11.21 -3.56
N VAL A 89 3.01 -10.25 -3.23
CA VAL A 89 3.35 -9.11 -2.37
C VAL A 89 2.35 -9.00 -1.24
N GLY A 90 2.81 -8.73 -0.02
CA GLY A 90 1.96 -8.59 1.14
C GLY A 90 2.40 -7.47 2.07
N ILE A 91 1.41 -6.92 2.77
CA ILE A 91 1.57 -5.92 3.82
C ILE A 91 1.32 -6.60 5.15
N PHE A 92 2.25 -6.44 6.07
CA PHE A 92 2.30 -7.17 7.33
C PHE A 92 2.45 -6.21 8.50
N VAL A 93 1.84 -6.57 9.63
CA VAL A 93 1.91 -5.80 10.87
C VAL A 93 2.33 -6.69 12.03
N ASN A 94 3.28 -6.22 12.84
CA ASN A 94 3.70 -6.87 14.07
C ASN A 94 2.79 -6.48 15.25
N GLY A 95 1.79 -7.31 15.50
CA GLY A 95 0.71 -7.08 16.44
C GLY A 95 0.95 -7.59 17.87
N ASN A 96 2.20 -7.55 18.36
CA ASN A 96 2.62 -8.04 19.69
C ASN A 96 2.96 -9.55 19.72
N GLY A 97 4.13 -9.90 19.18
CA GLY A 97 4.68 -11.27 19.22
C GLY A 97 4.27 -12.15 18.06
N PHE A 98 3.32 -11.70 17.23
CA PHE A 98 2.92 -12.36 15.99
C PHE A 98 2.77 -11.34 14.85
N THR A 99 3.09 -11.79 13.63
CA THR A 99 2.93 -11.01 12.41
C THR A 99 1.60 -11.35 11.75
N HIS A 100 0.78 -10.33 11.52
CA HIS A 100 -0.50 -10.45 10.84
C HIS A 100 -0.37 -9.98 9.39
N THR A 101 -1.08 -10.63 8.48
CA THR A 101 -1.19 -10.15 7.09
C THR A 101 -2.37 -9.21 7.01
N VAL A 102 -2.14 -7.97 6.58
CA VAL A 102 -3.18 -6.96 6.36
C VAL A 102 -3.79 -7.15 4.98
N LEU A 103 -2.93 -7.18 3.97
CA LEU A 103 -3.28 -7.40 2.57
C LEU A 103 -2.25 -8.30 1.92
N ARG A 104 -2.68 -9.10 0.95
CA ARG A 104 -1.77 -9.89 0.10
C ARG A 104 -2.37 -9.99 -1.29
N THR A 105 -1.53 -9.78 -2.30
CA THR A 105 -1.90 -9.92 -3.70
C THR A 105 -0.78 -10.61 -4.48
N SER A 106 -1.05 -10.89 -5.75
CA SER A 106 -0.04 -11.29 -6.72
C SER A 106 -0.11 -10.37 -7.93
N VAL A 107 1.04 -10.07 -8.50
CA VAL A 107 1.19 -9.24 -9.69
C VAL A 107 2.00 -9.97 -10.74
N GLN A 108 1.59 -9.79 -11.99
CA GLN A 108 2.35 -10.14 -13.19
C GLN A 108 3.09 -8.91 -13.70
N ARG A 109 4.09 -9.14 -14.56
CA ARG A 109 4.84 -8.06 -15.18
C ARG A 109 3.90 -7.13 -15.97
N GLY A 110 3.99 -5.84 -15.69
CA GLY A 110 3.14 -4.81 -16.32
C GLY A 110 1.79 -4.59 -15.62
N GLU A 111 1.48 -5.34 -14.56
CA GLU A 111 0.36 -5.03 -13.69
C GLU A 111 0.77 -4.01 -12.61
N SER A 112 -0.11 -3.07 -12.31
CA SER A 112 0.08 -2.11 -11.23
C SER A 112 -0.21 -2.74 -9.88
N LEU A 113 0.83 -2.86 -9.03
CA LEU A 113 0.67 -3.31 -7.65
C LEU A 113 -0.25 -2.38 -6.84
N VAL A 114 -0.16 -1.07 -7.09
CA VAL A 114 -1.02 -0.06 -6.46
C VAL A 114 -2.48 -0.35 -6.77
N ASP A 115 -2.83 -0.59 -8.04
CA ASP A 115 -4.23 -0.86 -8.42
C ASP A 115 -4.73 -2.17 -7.82
N LYS A 116 -3.88 -3.21 -7.76
CA LYS A 116 -4.25 -4.47 -7.08
C LYS A 116 -4.51 -4.29 -5.60
N PHE A 117 -3.70 -3.49 -4.90
CA PHE A 117 -3.94 -3.21 -3.49
C PHE A 117 -5.17 -2.32 -3.28
N THR A 118 -5.39 -1.32 -4.13
CA THR A 118 -6.62 -0.49 -4.09
C THR A 118 -7.87 -1.36 -4.19
N GLN A 119 -7.92 -2.29 -5.16
CA GLN A 119 -9.05 -3.22 -5.29
C GLN A 119 -9.28 -4.05 -4.02
N LEU A 120 -8.22 -4.57 -3.40
CA LEU A 120 -8.35 -5.36 -2.16
C LEU A 120 -8.77 -4.52 -0.97
N VAL A 121 -8.29 -3.29 -0.89
CA VAL A 121 -8.67 -2.32 0.14
C VAL A 121 -10.15 -1.98 -0.01
N ASP A 122 -10.62 -1.65 -1.20
CA ASP A 122 -12.02 -1.30 -1.45
C ASP A 122 -12.95 -2.44 -1.01
N LEU A 123 -12.61 -3.68 -1.37
CA LEU A 123 -13.34 -4.87 -0.91
C LEU A 123 -13.36 -5.00 0.62
N SER A 124 -12.26 -4.67 1.29
CA SER A 124 -12.15 -4.71 2.76
C SER A 124 -12.94 -3.57 3.40
N LEU A 125 -13.03 -2.41 2.74
CA LEU A 125 -13.73 -1.23 3.25
C LEU A 125 -15.25 -1.38 3.22
N VAL A 126 -15.81 -2.19 2.31
CA VAL A 126 -17.25 -2.48 2.24
C VAL A 126 -17.78 -3.02 3.58
N GLU A 127 -16.97 -3.77 4.33
CA GLU A 127 -17.37 -4.30 5.64
C GLU A 127 -17.57 -3.19 6.69
N PHE A 128 -16.84 -2.08 6.56
CA PHE A 128 -16.90 -0.94 7.48
C PHE A 128 -17.90 0.13 7.02
N PHE A 129 -18.06 0.27 5.70
CA PHE A 129 -18.89 1.29 5.07
C PHE A 129 -19.77 0.61 4.00
N PRO A 130 -20.93 0.04 4.38
CA PRO A 130 -21.82 -0.58 3.40
C PRO A 130 -22.44 0.49 2.48
N GLY A 131 -22.30 0.31 1.17
CA GLY A 131 -22.94 1.16 0.15
C GLY A 131 -22.07 2.24 -0.49
N ILE A 132 -20.76 2.23 -0.23
CA ILE A 132 -19.74 2.84 -1.10
C ILE A 132 -19.34 1.91 -2.25
#